data_AF-A0A2M9Y7E2-F1
#
_entry.id   AF-A0A2M9Y7E2-F1
#
_cell.length_a   1.000
_cell.length_b   1.000
_cell.length_c   1.000
_cell.angle_alpha   90.00
_cell.angle_beta   90.00
_cell.angle_gamma   90.00
#
_symmetry.space_group_name_H-M   'P 1'
#
loop_
_entity.id
_entity.type
_entity.pdbx_description
1 polymer ?
#
loop_
_entity_poly.entity_id
_entity_poly.type
_entity_poly.pdbx_seq_one_letter_code
_entity_poly.pdbx_strand_id
1 'polypeptide(L)'
;MWEDNLVEYKVESDLKDILKTLVGFANSVKPGHIARIYIGKDNSGKVVGVTNPDNIQKKVREIADKIYPPIVWKSKVEVEKDISYVIVEIEYSEETPHFGGQAWVRKGSETILASPEVFNQLIAKRSSKIRTLGLYLNATVTVTGDWSNLPFTQMGDFGQSIQYLIEHRWPEADTYAQLTEVNNHWITLITIRELRRISEPLEKVILSYDNKSSRLKLIIKY
;
A
#
# COMPACT_ATOMS: atom_id res chain seq x y z
N MET A 1 14.89 9.54 -13.22
CA MET A 1 14.66 10.94 -12.82
C MET A 1 13.27 11.06 -12.24
N TRP A 2 13.15 11.25 -10.92
CA TRP A 2 11.89 11.26 -10.15
C TRP A 2 11.74 12.52 -9.25
N GLU A 3 12.67 13.47 -9.36
CA GLU A 3 12.86 14.54 -8.37
C GLU A 3 11.66 15.50 -8.24
N ASP A 4 10.87 15.71 -9.29
CA ASP A 4 9.77 16.69 -9.25
C ASP A 4 8.46 16.18 -8.62
N ASN A 5 8.32 14.89 -8.33
CA ASN A 5 7.04 14.34 -7.84
C ASN A 5 6.82 14.47 -6.33
N LEU A 6 7.86 14.83 -5.56
CA LEU A 6 7.84 14.90 -4.09
C LEU A 6 8.05 16.32 -3.57
N VAL A 7 7.95 17.33 -4.42
CA VAL A 7 8.04 18.74 -4.05
C VAL A 7 6.80 19.49 -4.51
N GLU A 8 6.29 20.37 -3.66
CA GLU A 8 5.20 21.29 -3.96
C GLU A 8 5.56 22.69 -3.45
N TYR A 9 5.26 23.71 -4.24
CA TYR A 9 5.32 25.11 -3.81
C TYR A 9 3.90 25.66 -3.66
N LYS A 10 3.66 26.43 -2.60
CA LYS A 10 2.39 27.12 -2.37
C LYS A 10 2.64 28.52 -1.81
N VAL A 11 1.89 29.50 -2.28
CA VAL A 11 1.78 30.79 -1.59
C VAL A 11 0.71 30.72 -0.50
N GLU A 12 0.71 31.69 0.42
CA GLU A 12 -0.21 31.71 1.57
C GLU A 12 -1.70 31.66 1.17
N SER A 13 -2.07 32.24 0.03
CA SER A 13 -3.43 32.21 -0.51
C SER A 13 -3.90 30.82 -0.96
N ASP A 14 -2.97 29.90 -1.25
CA ASP A 14 -3.25 28.59 -1.84
C ASP A 14 -3.43 27.48 -0.79
N LEU A 15 -3.44 27.85 0.50
CA LEU A 15 -3.57 26.91 1.60
C LEU A 15 -4.94 26.24 1.71
N LYS A 16 -5.94 26.68 0.93
CA LYS A 16 -7.26 26.02 0.88
C LYS A 16 -7.17 24.56 0.43
N ASP A 17 -6.20 24.23 -0.44
CA ASP A 17 -6.04 22.89 -1.01
C ASP A 17 -4.95 22.07 -0.31
N ILE A 18 -4.42 22.54 0.82
CA ILE A 18 -3.30 21.87 1.52
C ILE A 18 -3.67 20.47 2.00
N LEU A 19 -4.92 20.23 2.43
CA LEU A 19 -5.40 18.90 2.84
C LEU A 19 -5.21 17.87 1.72
N LYS A 20 -5.60 18.25 0.50
CA LYS A 20 -5.50 17.42 -0.70
C LYS A 20 -4.03 17.10 -0.98
N THR A 21 -3.15 18.11 -0.94
CA THR A 21 -1.70 17.92 -1.14
C THR A 21 -1.07 17.02 -0.07
N LEU A 22 -1.42 17.20 1.21
CA LEU A 22 -0.93 16.37 2.32
C LEU A 22 -1.29 14.89 2.10
N VAL A 23 -2.57 14.61 1.83
CA VAL A 23 -3.06 13.24 1.56
C VAL A 23 -2.40 12.66 0.31
N GLY A 24 -2.29 13.46 -0.76
CA GLY A 24 -1.66 13.05 -2.00
C GLY A 24 -0.20 12.65 -1.81
N PHE A 25 0.58 13.42 -1.04
CA PHE A 25 1.96 13.05 -0.71
C PHE A 25 2.04 11.83 0.20
N ALA A 26 1.25 11.77 1.26
CA ALA A 26 1.27 10.64 2.19
C ALA A 26 0.96 9.30 1.49
N ASN A 27 0.06 9.30 0.49
CA ASN A 27 -0.28 8.11 -0.29
C ASN A 27 0.74 7.77 -1.40
N SER A 28 1.66 8.67 -1.73
CA SER A 28 2.60 8.53 -2.85
C SER A 28 4.07 8.42 -2.43
N VAL A 29 4.44 8.87 -1.24
CA VAL A 29 5.80 8.75 -0.70
C VAL A 29 6.15 7.28 -0.46
N LYS A 30 7.42 6.92 -0.67
CA LYS A 30 7.94 5.55 -0.50
C LYS A 30 8.81 5.44 0.75
N PRO A 31 9.02 4.23 1.30
CA PRO A 31 9.98 4.01 2.39
C PRO A 31 11.35 4.65 2.07
N GLY A 32 11.89 5.43 3.01
CA GLY A 32 13.17 6.12 2.85
C GLY A 32 13.14 7.45 2.07
N HIS A 33 11.96 7.89 1.60
CA HIS A 33 11.79 9.17 0.92
C HIS A 33 10.98 10.16 1.78
N ILE A 34 11.18 11.46 1.51
CA ILE A 34 10.46 12.57 2.16
C ILE A 34 9.87 13.46 1.08
N ALA A 35 8.57 13.75 1.18
CA ALA A 35 7.91 14.77 0.38
C ALA A 35 7.94 16.14 1.08
N ARG A 36 8.06 17.22 0.32
CA ARG A 36 8.19 18.59 0.84
C ARG A 36 7.16 19.53 0.24
N ILE A 37 6.47 20.28 1.09
CA ILE A 37 5.66 21.44 0.70
C ILE A 37 6.35 22.70 1.20
N TYR A 38 6.67 23.63 0.30
CA TYR A 38 7.21 24.94 0.62
C TYR A 38 6.09 25.98 0.59
N ILE A 39 5.65 26.44 1.76
CA ILE A 39 4.61 27.47 1.91
C ILE A 39 5.28 28.83 2.06
N GLY A 40 4.95 29.78 1.19
CA GLY A 40 5.64 31.06 1.05
C GLY A 40 6.64 31.08 -0.11
N LYS A 41 6.59 30.08 -1.00
CA LYS A 41 7.31 30.06 -2.26
C LYS A 41 6.32 29.98 -3.42
N ASP A 42 6.58 30.69 -4.51
CA ASP A 42 5.80 30.58 -5.74
C ASP A 42 6.14 29.29 -6.53
N ASN A 43 5.42 29.03 -7.61
CA ASN A 43 5.63 27.84 -8.45
C ASN A 43 7.02 27.78 -9.11
N SER A 44 7.75 28.90 -9.14
CA SER A 44 9.13 28.96 -9.62
C SER A 44 10.15 28.71 -8.51
N GLY A 45 9.71 28.47 -7.28
CA GLY A 45 10.55 28.29 -6.10
C GLY A 45 11.09 29.60 -5.52
N LYS A 46 10.64 30.77 -6.01
CA LYS A 46 11.04 32.06 -5.49
C LYS A 46 10.33 32.32 -4.17
N VAL A 47 11.08 32.80 -3.17
CA VAL A 47 10.54 33.17 -1.87
C VAL A 47 9.67 34.43 -2.00
N VAL A 48 8.40 34.28 -1.63
CA VAL A 48 7.42 35.38 -1.52
C VAL A 48 7.17 35.70 -0.04
N GLY A 49 7.28 34.70 0.82
CA GLY A 49 7.10 34.80 2.26
C GLY A 49 5.70 34.44 2.75
N VAL A 50 5.58 34.38 4.07
CA VAL A 50 4.30 34.25 4.79
C VAL A 50 4.20 35.33 5.86
N THR A 51 2.98 35.77 6.15
CA THR A 51 2.74 36.89 7.08
C THR A 51 3.02 36.50 8.53
N ASN A 52 2.67 35.28 8.92
CA ASN A 52 2.90 34.74 10.26
C ASN A 52 3.20 33.23 10.18
N PRO A 53 4.48 32.82 10.20
CA PRO A 53 4.88 31.42 10.07
C PRO A 53 4.24 30.49 11.11
N ASP A 54 4.10 30.94 12.36
CA ASP A 54 3.50 30.14 13.43
C ASP A 54 2.02 29.84 13.17
N ASN A 55 1.27 30.83 12.67
CA ASN A 55 -0.12 30.63 12.29
C ASN A 55 -0.24 29.66 11.12
N ILE A 56 0.69 29.70 10.16
CA ILE A 56 0.75 28.72 9.07
C ILE A 56 1.01 27.32 9.63
N GLN A 57 1.98 27.14 10.52
CA GLN A 57 2.28 25.84 11.13
C GLN A 57 1.08 25.28 11.92
N LYS A 58 0.38 26.11 12.69
CA LYS A 58 -0.85 25.73 13.41
C LYS A 58 -1.95 25.31 12.43
N LYS A 59 -2.18 26.09 11.38
CA LYS A 59 -3.17 25.77 10.35
C LYS A 59 -2.86 24.46 9.63
N VAL A 60 -1.60 24.22 9.29
CA VAL A 60 -1.17 22.94 8.70
C VAL A 60 -1.45 21.79 9.67
N ARG A 61 -1.17 21.96 10.97
CA ARG A 61 -1.47 20.96 12.00
C ARG A 61 -2.96 20.64 12.08
N GLU A 62 -3.80 21.65 12.25
CA GLU A 62 -5.26 21.49 12.31
C GLU A 62 -5.84 20.78 11.07
N ILE A 63 -5.20 20.95 9.91
CA ILE A 63 -5.60 20.29 8.68
C ILE A 63 -5.08 18.86 8.62
N ALA A 64 -3.83 18.62 9.03
CA ALA A 64 -3.25 17.29 9.11
C ALA A 64 -3.99 16.39 10.10
N ASP A 65 -4.50 16.94 11.21
CA ASP A 65 -5.30 16.23 12.22
C ASP A 65 -6.64 15.70 11.67
N LYS A 66 -7.10 16.22 10.53
CA LYS A 66 -8.31 15.73 9.82
C LYS A 66 -8.03 14.49 8.96
N ILE A 67 -6.76 14.10 8.81
CA ILE A 67 -6.35 12.99 7.97
C ILE A 67 -6.36 11.70 8.80
N TYR A 68 -7.05 10.68 8.30
CA TYR A 68 -7.11 9.37 8.92
C TYR A 68 -6.76 8.25 7.92
N PRO A 69 -5.94 7.25 8.28
CA PRO A 69 -5.09 7.21 9.48
C PRO A 69 -4.15 8.42 9.56
N PRO A 70 -3.61 8.77 10.75
CA PRO A 70 -2.71 9.90 10.88
C PRO A 70 -1.48 9.77 9.98
N ILE A 71 -1.04 10.89 9.40
CA ILE A 71 0.19 10.93 8.59
C ILE A 71 1.41 11.23 9.46
N VAL A 72 2.59 10.75 9.05
CA VAL A 72 3.86 11.11 9.68
C VAL A 72 4.39 12.36 8.98
N TRP A 73 4.46 13.47 9.72
CA TRP A 73 4.88 14.76 9.17
C TRP A 73 5.52 15.66 10.22
N LYS A 74 6.27 16.65 9.75
CA LYS A 74 6.83 17.73 10.58
C LYS A 74 6.84 19.04 9.80
N SER A 75 6.89 20.16 10.49
CA SER A 75 7.08 21.47 9.87
C SER A 75 8.18 22.26 10.54
N LYS A 76 8.85 23.10 9.76
CA LYS A 76 9.86 24.06 10.23
C LYS A 76 9.74 25.38 9.49
N VAL A 77 10.18 26.44 10.14
CA VAL A 77 10.28 27.78 9.55
C VAL A 77 11.72 27.99 9.09
N GLU A 78 11.87 28.52 7.89
CA GLU A 78 13.16 28.92 7.33
C GLU A 78 13.09 30.39 6.93
N VAL A 79 14.24 31.06 6.90
CA VAL A 79 14.34 32.48 6.53
C VAL A 79 15.36 32.63 5.41
N GLU A 80 14.98 33.30 4.34
CA GLU A 80 15.84 33.61 3.21
C GLU A 80 15.70 35.09 2.87
N LYS A 81 16.80 35.85 2.95
CA LYS A 81 16.82 37.32 2.71
C LYS A 81 15.77 38.06 3.55
N ASP A 82 15.69 37.75 4.84
CA ASP A 82 14.73 38.30 5.81
C ASP A 82 13.26 37.99 5.51
N ILE A 83 12.99 37.09 4.57
CA ILE A 83 11.64 36.61 4.25
C ILE A 83 11.47 35.19 4.80
N SER A 84 10.52 35.01 5.70
CA SER A 84 10.20 33.71 6.31
C SER A 84 9.25 32.88 5.46
N TYR A 85 9.48 31.57 5.39
CA TYR A 85 8.61 30.59 4.75
C TYR A 85 8.56 29.29 5.58
N VAL A 86 7.55 28.44 5.35
CA VAL A 86 7.36 27.19 6.10
C VAL A 86 7.64 26.00 5.19
N ILE A 87 8.41 25.04 5.69
CA ILE A 87 8.61 23.73 5.06
C ILE A 87 7.79 22.70 5.81
N VAL A 88 6.96 21.95 5.11
CA VAL A 88 6.24 20.78 5.62
C VAL A 88 6.85 19.54 5.00
N GLU A 89 7.40 18.66 5.83
CA GLU A 89 7.99 17.40 5.42
C GLU A 89 7.05 16.25 5.78
N ILE A 90 6.79 15.37 4.82
CA ILE A 90 5.86 14.24 4.95
C ILE A 90 6.64 12.96 4.66
N GLU A 91 6.55 12.01 5.58
CA GLU A 91 7.30 10.76 5.55
C GLU A 91 6.38 9.59 5.19
N TYR A 92 6.97 8.47 4.79
CA TYR A 92 6.23 7.25 4.54
C TYR A 92 5.62 6.69 5.83
N SER A 93 4.33 6.35 5.76
CA SER A 93 3.61 5.66 6.83
C SER A 93 3.17 4.27 6.37
N GLU A 94 3.38 3.29 7.23
CA GLU A 94 2.88 1.92 7.05
C GLU A 94 1.35 1.81 7.11
N GLU A 95 0.67 2.85 7.61
CA GLU A 95 -0.78 2.93 7.73
C GLU A 95 -1.47 3.43 6.46
N THR A 96 -0.70 3.67 5.38
CA THR A 96 -1.24 3.98 4.05
C THR A 96 -2.32 2.95 3.68
N PRO A 97 -3.52 3.36 3.23
CA PRO A 97 -3.83 4.68 2.69
C PRO A 97 -4.45 5.66 3.70
N HIS A 98 -4.15 6.93 3.47
CA HIS A 98 -4.64 8.07 4.23
C HIS A 98 -5.79 8.77 3.50
N PHE A 99 -6.74 9.30 4.27
CA PHE A 99 -7.97 9.92 3.79
C PHE A 99 -8.22 11.25 4.48
N GLY A 100 -8.62 12.27 3.71
CA GLY A 100 -9.11 13.57 4.23
C GLY A 100 -10.59 13.78 3.88
N GLY A 101 -11.38 12.70 3.89
CA GLY A 101 -12.72 12.61 3.28
C GLY A 101 -12.70 11.81 1.99
N GLN A 102 -12.23 12.42 0.90
CA GLN A 102 -11.95 11.73 -0.36
C GLN A 102 -10.52 11.16 -0.38
N ALA A 103 -10.29 10.11 -1.17
CA ALA A 103 -8.95 9.54 -1.39
C ALA A 103 -8.26 10.27 -2.54
N TRP A 104 -7.09 10.83 -2.27
CA TRP A 104 -6.30 11.59 -3.23
C TRP A 104 -4.93 10.94 -3.44
N VAL A 105 -4.41 10.99 -4.67
CA VAL A 105 -3.09 10.48 -5.04
C VAL A 105 -2.36 11.49 -5.92
N ARG A 106 -1.01 11.52 -5.87
CA ARG A 106 -0.23 12.32 -6.82
C ARG A 106 0.02 11.57 -8.12
N LYS A 107 -0.12 12.29 -9.23
CA LYS A 107 0.28 11.88 -10.57
C LYS A 107 1.10 13.00 -11.18
N GLY A 108 2.42 12.91 -11.05
CA GLY A 108 3.31 14.02 -11.43
C GLY A 108 3.27 15.16 -10.41
N SER A 109 3.11 16.38 -10.92
CA SER A 109 2.92 17.61 -10.13
C SER A 109 1.48 17.81 -9.61
N GLU A 110 0.53 16.99 -10.07
CA GLU A 110 -0.88 17.16 -9.73
C GLU A 110 -1.35 16.18 -8.67
N THR A 111 -2.29 16.63 -7.84
CA THR A 111 -3.06 15.74 -6.96
C THR A 111 -4.44 15.49 -7.58
N ILE A 112 -4.77 14.23 -7.82
CA ILE A 112 -6.01 13.81 -8.47
C ILE A 112 -6.82 12.89 -7.56
N LEU A 113 -8.14 12.84 -7.79
CA LEU A 113 -9.01 11.91 -7.07
C LEU A 113 -8.57 10.50 -7.42
N ALA A 114 -8.44 9.62 -6.43
CA ALA A 114 -8.16 8.22 -6.70
C ALA A 114 -9.31 7.63 -7.51
N SER A 115 -9.00 7.01 -8.65
CA SER A 115 -9.99 6.21 -9.38
C SER A 115 -10.42 5.02 -8.52
N PRO A 116 -11.57 4.38 -8.80
CA PRO A 116 -12.00 3.18 -8.07
C PRO A 116 -10.93 2.09 -8.00
N GLU A 117 -10.16 1.90 -9.08
CA GLU A 117 -9.07 0.93 -9.15
C GLU A 117 -7.92 1.30 -8.21
N VAL A 118 -7.48 2.56 -8.24
CA VAL A 118 -6.42 3.08 -7.36
C VAL A 118 -6.89 3.06 -5.90
N PHE A 119 -8.14 3.41 -5.64
CA PHE A 119 -8.75 3.35 -4.33
C PHE A 119 -8.75 1.91 -3.79
N ASN A 120 -9.16 0.93 -4.60
CA ASN A 120 -9.13 -0.47 -4.21
C ASN A 120 -7.71 -0.98 -3.92
N GLN A 121 -6.72 -0.57 -4.73
CA GLN A 121 -5.31 -0.85 -4.46
C GLN A 121 -4.83 -0.22 -3.15
N LEU A 122 -5.24 1.01 -2.89
CA LEU A 122 -4.95 1.71 -1.63
C LEU A 122 -5.55 0.95 -0.45
N ILE A 123 -6.85 0.61 -0.48
CA ILE A 123 -7.51 -0.19 0.56
C ILE A 123 -6.80 -1.53 0.76
N ALA A 124 -6.35 -2.16 -0.33
CA ALA A 124 -5.63 -3.41 -0.27
C ALA A 124 -4.33 -3.34 0.52
N LYS A 125 -3.61 -2.21 0.47
CA LYS A 125 -2.39 -2.00 1.28
C LYS A 125 -2.65 -2.08 2.78
N ARG A 126 -3.88 -1.82 3.23
CA ARG A 126 -4.27 -1.91 4.65
C ARG A 126 -4.42 -3.34 5.15
N SER A 127 -4.61 -4.31 4.25
CA SER A 127 -4.56 -5.73 4.61
C SER A 127 -3.10 -6.16 4.70
N SER A 128 -2.62 -6.44 5.93
CA SER A 128 -1.24 -6.91 6.17
C SER A 128 -0.86 -8.08 5.26
N LYS A 129 -1.82 -8.94 4.95
CA LYS A 129 -1.67 -10.07 4.03
C LYS A 129 -1.36 -9.61 2.60
N ILE A 130 -2.13 -8.67 2.06
CA ILE A 130 -1.94 -8.15 0.69
C ILE A 130 -0.66 -7.33 0.60
N ARG A 131 -0.40 -6.49 1.60
CA ARG A 131 0.86 -5.73 1.68
C ARG A 131 2.06 -6.66 1.58
N THR A 132 2.06 -7.72 2.39
CA THR A 132 3.13 -8.72 2.38
C THR A 132 3.22 -9.41 1.02
N LEU A 133 2.11 -9.92 0.49
CA LEU A 133 2.07 -10.58 -0.82
C LEU A 133 2.53 -9.66 -1.96
N GLY A 134 2.21 -8.37 -1.90
CA GLY A 134 2.61 -7.37 -2.89
C GLY A 134 4.12 -7.17 -2.98
N LEU A 135 4.86 -7.39 -1.88
CA LEU A 135 6.34 -7.39 -1.89
C LEU A 135 6.93 -8.54 -2.72
N TYR A 136 6.17 -9.62 -2.90
CA TYR A 136 6.57 -10.82 -3.64
C TYR A 136 5.89 -10.92 -5.01
N LEU A 137 5.31 -9.83 -5.52
CA LEU A 137 4.74 -9.82 -6.86
C LEU A 137 5.82 -10.15 -7.90
N ASN A 138 5.51 -11.07 -8.80
CA ASN A 138 6.38 -11.71 -9.78
C ASN A 138 7.51 -12.59 -9.19
N ALA A 139 7.57 -12.78 -7.87
CA ALA A 139 8.53 -13.68 -7.24
C ALA A 139 8.03 -15.13 -7.23
N THR A 140 8.97 -16.07 -7.17
CA THR A 140 8.65 -17.48 -6.91
C THR A 140 8.36 -17.70 -5.43
N VAL A 141 7.25 -18.35 -5.14
CA VAL A 141 6.79 -18.71 -3.80
C VAL A 141 6.61 -20.23 -3.69
N THR A 142 6.71 -20.74 -2.47
CA THR A 142 6.33 -22.12 -2.14
C THR A 142 4.84 -22.17 -1.84
N VAL A 143 4.11 -23.16 -2.34
CA VAL A 143 2.65 -23.30 -2.17
C VAL A 143 2.33 -24.73 -1.75
N THR A 144 1.45 -24.90 -0.76
CA THR A 144 0.94 -26.21 -0.30
C THR A 144 -0.55 -26.10 0.02
N GLY A 145 -1.30 -27.17 -0.18
CA GLY A 145 -2.67 -27.29 0.31
C GLY A 145 -2.72 -27.68 1.78
N ASP A 146 -3.65 -27.11 2.55
CA ASP A 146 -3.95 -27.54 3.91
C ASP A 146 -5.12 -28.52 3.91
N TRP A 147 -4.81 -29.78 4.23
CA TRP A 147 -5.75 -30.91 4.23
C TRP A 147 -6.31 -31.20 5.63
N SER A 148 -5.96 -30.39 6.65
CA SER A 148 -6.28 -30.69 8.06
C SER A 148 -7.77 -30.67 8.40
N ASN A 149 -8.58 -29.95 7.61
CA ASN A 149 -10.03 -29.79 7.85
C ASN A 149 -10.89 -30.74 7.01
N LEU A 150 -10.28 -31.73 6.35
CA LEU A 150 -11.06 -32.69 5.59
C LEU A 150 -11.92 -33.54 6.54
N PRO A 151 -13.20 -33.75 6.22
CA PRO A 151 -14.02 -34.69 6.98
C PRO A 151 -13.31 -36.04 6.94
N PHE A 152 -12.95 -36.54 8.13
CA PHE A 152 -12.38 -37.87 8.29
C PHE A 152 -13.24 -38.86 7.51
N THR A 153 -12.57 -39.71 6.72
CA THR A 153 -13.18 -40.78 5.96
C THR A 153 -13.97 -41.66 6.95
N GLN A 154 -15.30 -41.52 7.01
CA GLN A 154 -16.11 -42.60 7.53
C GLN A 154 -15.99 -43.73 6.50
N MET A 155 -15.38 -44.84 6.90
CA MET A 155 -15.47 -46.09 6.15
C MET A 155 -16.95 -46.42 6.03
N GLY A 156 -17.54 -46.22 4.86
CA GLY A 156 -18.82 -46.83 4.54
C GLY A 156 -18.64 -48.35 4.46
N ASP A 157 -19.66 -49.11 4.84
CA ASP A 157 -19.73 -50.59 4.84
C ASP A 157 -19.42 -51.27 3.50
N PHE A 158 -19.12 -50.51 2.44
CA PHE A 158 -18.88 -50.97 1.07
C PHE A 158 -17.43 -50.86 0.59
N GLY A 159 -16.45 -50.72 1.49
CA GLY A 159 -15.03 -50.94 1.17
C GLY A 159 -14.40 -49.99 0.13
N GLN A 160 -15.11 -48.96 -0.32
CA GLN A 160 -14.56 -47.92 -1.18
C GLN A 160 -14.39 -46.63 -0.37
N SER A 161 -13.14 -46.22 -0.20
CA SER A 161 -12.78 -44.93 0.37
C SER A 161 -13.38 -43.80 -0.49
N ILE A 162 -14.24 -42.97 0.09
CA ILE A 162 -14.72 -41.70 -0.51
C ILE A 162 -13.60 -40.65 -0.47
N GLN A 163 -12.42 -41.00 -0.98
CA GLN A 163 -11.26 -40.11 -1.03
C GLN A 163 -11.15 -39.38 -2.38
N TYR A 164 -12.05 -39.66 -3.33
CA TYR A 164 -11.82 -39.42 -4.76
C TYR A 164 -12.68 -38.35 -5.44
N LEU A 165 -13.48 -37.54 -4.73
CA LEU A 165 -14.36 -36.56 -5.41
C LEU A 165 -14.00 -35.09 -5.20
N ILE A 166 -12.95 -34.78 -4.43
CA ILE A 166 -12.47 -33.39 -4.28
C ILE A 166 -11.09 -33.30 -4.92
N GLU A 167 -11.06 -32.89 -6.19
CA GLU A 167 -9.82 -32.49 -6.87
C GLU A 167 -9.29 -31.20 -6.22
N HIS A 168 -8.42 -31.36 -5.22
CA HIS A 168 -7.72 -30.25 -4.62
C HIS A 168 -6.72 -29.66 -5.63
N ARG A 169 -6.81 -28.34 -5.84
CA ARG A 169 -5.98 -27.62 -6.82
C ARG A 169 -4.48 -27.61 -6.47
N TRP A 170 -4.16 -27.77 -5.18
CA TRP A 170 -2.82 -27.79 -4.64
C TRP A 170 -2.59 -29.10 -3.88
N PRO A 171 -1.47 -29.80 -4.14
CA PRO A 171 -1.13 -31.00 -3.41
C PRO A 171 -0.75 -30.67 -1.96
N GLU A 172 -0.79 -31.68 -1.09
CA GLU A 172 -0.24 -31.59 0.27
C GLU A 172 1.28 -31.30 0.24
N ALA A 173 1.98 -31.81 -0.77
CA ALA A 173 3.40 -31.55 -0.96
C ALA A 173 3.69 -30.11 -1.42
N ASP A 174 4.84 -29.58 -1.00
CA ASP A 174 5.32 -28.26 -1.43
C ASP A 174 5.47 -28.21 -2.97
N THR A 175 4.84 -27.21 -3.57
CA THR A 175 4.90 -26.90 -5.01
C THR A 175 5.44 -25.48 -5.20
N TYR A 176 6.07 -25.21 -6.34
CA TYR A 176 6.58 -23.88 -6.66
C TYR A 176 5.68 -23.18 -7.68
N ALA A 177 5.33 -21.93 -7.39
CA ALA A 177 4.55 -21.09 -8.28
C ALA A 177 5.07 -19.65 -8.27
N GLN A 178 4.79 -18.91 -9.34
CA GLN A 178 5.04 -17.48 -9.42
C GLN A 178 3.78 -16.71 -9.03
N LEU A 179 3.89 -15.75 -8.13
CA LEU A 179 2.79 -14.87 -7.75
C LEU A 179 2.64 -13.74 -8.77
N THR A 180 1.61 -13.77 -9.60
CA THR A 180 1.48 -12.81 -10.72
C THR A 180 0.48 -11.70 -10.45
N GLU A 181 -0.54 -11.95 -9.62
CA GLU A 181 -1.55 -10.94 -9.29
C GLU A 181 -1.95 -11.05 -7.81
N VAL A 182 -2.22 -9.92 -7.17
CA VAL A 182 -2.69 -9.83 -5.79
C VAL A 182 -3.73 -8.70 -5.70
N ASN A 183 -4.89 -8.98 -5.14
CA ASN A 183 -5.89 -7.96 -4.80
C ASN A 183 -6.64 -8.32 -3.51
N ASN A 184 -7.72 -7.58 -3.21
CA ASN A 184 -8.53 -7.77 -1.99
C ASN A 184 -9.29 -9.09 -1.90
N HIS A 185 -9.44 -9.78 -3.02
CA HIS A 185 -10.35 -10.92 -3.14
C HIS A 185 -9.60 -12.20 -3.44
N TRP A 186 -8.56 -12.15 -4.29
CA TRP A 186 -7.79 -13.33 -4.67
C TRP A 186 -6.31 -13.01 -4.94
N ILE A 187 -5.52 -14.07 -5.00
CA ILE A 187 -4.20 -14.10 -5.63
C ILE A 187 -4.25 -14.94 -6.89
N THR A 188 -3.36 -14.66 -7.83
CA THR A 188 -3.14 -15.51 -9.01
C THR A 188 -1.72 -16.03 -8.98
N LEU A 189 -1.59 -17.34 -9.15
CA LEU A 189 -0.35 -18.09 -9.15
C LEU A 189 -0.18 -18.79 -10.50
N ILE A 190 1.04 -18.86 -11.02
CA ILE A 190 1.39 -19.70 -12.17
C ILE A 190 2.32 -20.79 -11.68
N THR A 191 1.90 -22.04 -11.75
CA THR A 191 2.73 -23.19 -11.35
C THR A 191 3.94 -23.31 -12.28
N ILE A 192 5.13 -23.56 -11.73
CA ILE A 192 6.37 -23.59 -12.54
C ILE A 192 6.45 -24.85 -13.40
N ARG A 193 5.95 -25.99 -12.90
CA ARG A 193 6.02 -27.28 -13.60
C ARG A 193 5.00 -27.40 -14.74
N GLU A 194 3.77 -27.00 -14.48
CA GLU A 194 2.64 -27.22 -15.40
C GLU A 194 2.23 -25.95 -16.15
N LEU A 195 2.80 -24.80 -15.79
CA LEU A 195 2.41 -23.48 -16.30
C LEU A 195 0.90 -23.19 -16.13
N ARG A 196 0.25 -23.90 -15.21
CA ARG A 196 -1.16 -23.73 -14.90
C ARG A 196 -1.34 -22.44 -14.10
N ARG A 197 -2.20 -21.56 -14.62
CA ARG A 197 -2.68 -20.37 -13.92
C ARG A 197 -3.81 -20.75 -12.97
N ILE A 198 -3.64 -20.49 -11.68
CA ILE A 198 -4.58 -20.83 -10.62
C ILE A 198 -4.83 -19.58 -9.77
N SER A 199 -6.09 -19.23 -9.56
CA SER A 199 -6.46 -18.15 -8.66
C SER A 199 -7.10 -18.70 -7.38
N GLU A 200 -6.65 -18.22 -6.23
CA GLU A 200 -7.15 -18.62 -4.91
C GLU A 200 -7.71 -17.41 -4.14
N PRO A 201 -8.88 -17.55 -3.50
CA PRO A 201 -9.42 -16.53 -2.61
C PRO A 201 -8.42 -16.17 -1.51
N LEU A 202 -8.24 -14.88 -1.26
CA LEU A 202 -7.28 -14.37 -0.28
C LEU A 202 -7.57 -14.86 1.15
N GLU A 203 -8.84 -15.09 1.46
CA GLU A 203 -9.31 -15.67 2.73
C GLU A 203 -8.74 -17.07 2.98
N LYS A 204 -8.48 -17.86 1.93
CA LYS A 204 -7.90 -19.21 2.01
C LYS A 204 -6.38 -19.21 2.16
N VAL A 205 -5.72 -18.10 1.83
CA VAL A 205 -4.26 -17.99 1.82
C VAL A 205 -3.74 -17.70 3.22
N ILE A 206 -2.93 -18.58 3.78
CA ILE A 206 -2.14 -18.31 4.98
C ILE A 206 -0.70 -18.01 4.55
N LEU A 207 -0.11 -16.97 5.14
CA LEU A 207 1.29 -16.65 4.92
C LEU A 207 2.16 -17.42 5.93
N SER A 208 3.21 -18.04 5.41
CA SER A 208 4.24 -18.74 6.17
C SER A 208 5.60 -18.50 5.51
N TYR A 209 6.64 -19.15 6.00
CA TYR A 209 7.99 -19.02 5.46
C TYR A 209 8.60 -20.40 5.20
N ASP A 210 9.13 -20.60 4.00
CA ASP A 210 9.87 -21.81 3.65
C ASP A 210 11.34 -21.60 4.06
N ASN A 211 11.69 -22.13 5.23
CA ASN A 211 13.06 -22.06 5.76
C ASN A 211 14.08 -22.81 4.88
N LYS A 212 13.68 -23.85 4.14
CA LYS A 212 14.60 -24.62 3.30
C LYS A 212 15.00 -23.84 2.06
N SER A 213 14.04 -23.12 1.49
CA SER A 213 14.22 -22.38 0.24
C SER A 213 14.36 -20.87 0.44
N SER A 214 14.39 -20.41 1.70
CA SER A 214 14.47 -19.02 2.17
C SER A 214 13.51 -18.06 1.44
N ARG A 215 12.24 -18.46 1.28
CA ARG A 215 11.24 -17.68 0.53
C ARG A 215 9.86 -17.72 1.17
N LEU A 216 8.95 -16.86 0.69
CA LEU A 216 7.56 -16.85 1.12
C LEU A 216 6.88 -18.21 0.82
N LYS A 217 6.17 -18.74 1.82
CA LYS A 217 5.32 -19.92 1.68
C LYS A 217 3.85 -19.54 1.82
N LEU A 218 3.03 -20.04 0.92
CA LEU A 218 1.58 -19.90 0.91
C LEU A 218 0.95 -21.25 1.26
N ILE A 219 0.10 -21.27 2.27
CA ILE A 219 -0.69 -22.45 2.63
C ILE A 219 -2.14 -22.15 2.24
N ILE A 220 -2.73 -22.99 1.40
CA ILE A 220 -4.08 -22.80 0.85
C ILE A 220 -5.05 -23.69 1.61
N LYS A 221 -5.95 -23.07 2.40
CA LYS A 221 -7.01 -23.78 3.12
C LYS A 221 -8.08 -24.33 2.20
N TYR A 222 -8.49 -25.57 2.47
CA TYR A 222 -9.67 -26.18 1.88
C TYR A 222 -10.88 -26.11 2.79
#